data_AF-A0A967H7P6-F1
#
_entry.id   AF-A0A967H7P6-F1
#
_cell.length_a   1.000
_cell.length_b   1.000
_cell.length_c   1.000
_cell.angle_alpha   90.00
_cell.angle_beta   90.00
_cell.angle_gamma   90.00
#
_symmetry.space_group_name_H-M   'P 1'
#
loop_
_entity.id
_entity.type
_entity.pdbx_description
1 polymer ?
#
loop_
_entity_poly.entity_id
_entity_poly.type
_entity_poly.pdbx_seq_one_letter_code
_entity_poly.pdbx_strand_id
1 'polypeptide(L)' 'GICLGEAFKQALGDKAGVRRYGRGTMPMHEALASVVLDFSGRPCLVYNVPLPKAQVGNFELELVEEFFTAFCNHA' A
#
# COMPACT_ATOMS: atom_id res chain seq x y z
N GLY A 1 -2.88 -7.17 5.64
CA GLY A 1 -2.02 -7.18 4.44
C GLY A 1 -2.10 -8.50 3.71
N ILE A 2 -1.61 -9.59 4.31
CA ILE A 2 -1.37 -10.92 3.71
C ILE A 2 -2.49 -11.39 2.77
N CYS A 3 -3.66 -11.77 3.30
CA CYS A 3 -4.73 -12.37 2.49
C CYS A 3 -5.21 -11.45 1.36
N LEU A 4 -5.19 -10.12 1.60
CA LEU A 4 -5.57 -9.16 0.57
C LEU A 4 -4.50 -9.04 -0.52
N GLY A 5 -3.21 -9.09 -0.15
CA GLY A 5 -2.11 -9.15 -1.10
C GLY A 5 -2.19 -10.39 -1.97
N GLU A 6 -2.41 -11.56 -1.38
CA GLU A 6 -2.57 -12.82 -2.11
C GLU A 6 -3.78 -12.79 -3.05
N ALA A 7 -4.92 -12.30 -2.58
CA ALA A 7 -6.11 -12.13 -3.41
C ALA A 7 -5.87 -11.15 -4.58
N PHE A 8 -5.18 -10.04 -4.32
CA PHE A 8 -4.82 -9.07 -5.35
C PHE A 8 -3.89 -9.69 -6.40
N LYS A 9 -2.86 -10.43 -5.96
CA LYS A 9 -1.94 -11.15 -6.84
C LYS A 9 -2.67 -12.15 -7.74
N GLN A 10 -3.60 -12.91 -7.16
CA GLN A 10 -4.45 -13.85 -7.90
C GLN A 10 -5.32 -13.13 -8.92
N ALA A 11 -5.94 -12.00 -8.54
CA ALA A 11 -6.78 -11.21 -9.43
C ALA A 11 -6.00 -10.56 -10.58
N LEU A 12 -4.74 -10.17 -10.35
CA LEU A 12 -3.89 -9.53 -11.37
C LEU A 12 -3.38 -10.53 -12.43
N GLY A 13 -3.36 -11.83 -12.12
CA GLY A 13 -3.01 -12.89 -13.06
C GLY A 13 -1.59 -12.77 -13.61
N ASP A 14 -1.46 -12.88 -14.93
CA ASP A 14 -0.18 -12.78 -15.65
C ASP A 14 0.30 -11.33 -15.87
N LYS A 15 -0.48 -10.34 -15.40
CA LYS A 15 -0.22 -8.90 -15.55
C LYS A 15 -0.17 -8.45 -17.02
N ALA A 16 -0.72 -9.22 -17.97
CA ALA A 16 -0.73 -8.84 -19.38
C ALA A 16 -1.63 -7.62 -19.61
N GLY A 17 -1.10 -6.63 -20.35
CA GLY A 17 -1.86 -5.42 -20.71
C GLY A 17 -2.06 -4.39 -19.60
N VAL A 18 -1.53 -4.62 -18.38
CA VAL A 18 -1.62 -3.63 -17.30
C VAL A 18 -0.58 -2.52 -17.46
N ARG A 19 -0.93 -1.31 -17.02
CA ARG A 19 0.07 -0.25 -16.85
C ARG A 19 0.90 -0.58 -15.62
N ARG A 20 2.14 -1.00 -15.84
CA ARG A 20 3.06 -1.45 -14.78
C ARG A 20 3.34 -0.39 -13.72
N TYR A 21 3.50 0.87 -14.14
CA TYR A 21 3.81 1.99 -13.25
C TYR A 21 2.57 2.85 -13.02
N GLY A 22 2.33 3.20 -11.76
CA GLY A 22 1.23 4.06 -11.36
C GLY A 22 1.70 5.14 -10.40
N ARG A 23 1.09 6.32 -10.50
CA ARG A 23 1.21 7.38 -9.50
C ARG A 23 -0.17 7.92 -9.20
N GLY A 24 -0.46 8.13 -7.93
CA GLY A 24 -1.68 8.78 -7.47
C GLY A 24 -1.35 9.77 -6.35
N THR A 25 -2.08 10.87 -6.31
CA THR A 25 -2.04 11.83 -5.21
C THR A 25 -3.47 12.13 -4.80
N MET A 26 -3.74 12.10 -3.50
CA MET A 26 -5.09 12.19 -2.95
C MET A 26 -5.09 13.20 -1.78
N PRO A 27 -5.81 14.33 -1.92
CA PRO A 27 -5.96 15.31 -0.84
C PRO A 27 -7.14 14.96 0.08
N MET A 28 -6.97 15.17 1.38
CA MET A 28 -8.05 15.08 2.37
C MET A 28 -7.90 16.21 3.39
N HIS A 29 -8.73 17.25 3.27
CA HIS A 29 -8.61 18.49 4.04
C HIS A 29 -7.18 19.07 3.95
N GLU A 30 -6.48 19.24 5.07
CA GLU A 30 -5.10 19.72 5.14
C GLU A 30 -4.05 18.65 4.78
N ALA A 31 -4.43 17.37 4.68
CA ALA A 31 -3.52 16.27 4.37
C ALA A 31 -3.42 16.01 2.86
N LEU A 32 -2.22 15.62 2.41
CA LEU A 32 -1.95 15.21 1.03
C LEU A 32 -1.12 13.93 1.03
N ALA A 33 -1.69 12.84 0.52
CA ALA A 33 -0.99 11.57 0.35
C ALA A 33 -0.58 11.37 -1.11
N SER A 34 0.63 10.87 -1.34
CA SER A 34 1.09 10.47 -2.67
C SER A 34 1.63 9.05 -2.64
N VAL A 35 1.27 8.27 -3.65
CA VAL A 35 1.69 6.87 -3.80
C VAL A 35 2.24 6.66 -5.20
N VAL A 36 3.35 5.95 -5.30
CA VAL A 36 3.95 5.49 -6.57
C VAL A 36 4.08 3.98 -6.49
N LEU A 37 3.63 3.27 -7.52
CA LEU A 37 3.61 1.80 -7.58
C LEU A 37 4.35 1.30 -8.82
N ASP A 38 5.04 0.17 -8.65
CA ASP A 38 5.62 -0.63 -9.73
C ASP A 38 5.18 -2.09 -9.56
N PHE A 39 4.39 -2.61 -10.51
CA PHE A 39 4.04 -4.03 -10.59
C PHE A 39 5.21 -4.88 -11.13
N SER A 40 6.33 -4.87 -10.41
CA SER A 40 7.57 -5.52 -10.82
C SER A 40 7.73 -6.97 -10.41
N GLY A 41 6.95 -7.43 -9.43
CA GLY A 41 7.16 -8.72 -8.76
C GLY A 41 8.34 -8.74 -7.77
N ARG A 42 8.93 -7.58 -7.46
CA ARG A 42 9.93 -7.41 -6.39
C ARG A 42 9.27 -6.66 -5.23
N PRO A 43 8.91 -7.35 -4.14
CA PRO A 43 8.29 -6.70 -3.00
C PRO A 43 9.21 -5.64 -2.37
N CYS A 44 8.68 -4.44 -2.21
CA CYS A 44 9.35 -3.34 -1.53
C CYS A 44 8.29 -2.32 -1.11
N LEU A 45 8.36 -1.86 0.14
CA LEU A 45 7.61 -0.71 0.61
C LEU A 45 8.60 0.36 1.07
N VAL A 46 8.39 1.59 0.61
CA VAL A 46 9.03 2.78 1.16
C VAL A 46 7.93 3.62 1.79
N TYR A 47 7.88 3.64 3.12
CA TYR A 47 6.84 4.33 3.88
C TYR A 47 7.38 5.64 4.45
N ASN A 48 7.02 6.77 3.83
CA ASN A 48 7.47 8.10 4.21
C ASN A 48 6.34 8.92 4.83
N VAL A 49 5.65 8.35 5.82
CA VAL A 49 4.57 9.05 6.54
C VAL A 49 4.93 9.13 8.01
N PRO A 50 5.24 10.32 8.56
CA PRO A 50 5.56 10.49 9.97
C PRO A 50 4.27 10.44 10.79
N LEU A 51 3.75 9.23 11.04
CA LEU A 51 2.60 9.05 11.93
C LEU A 51 3.05 9.06 13.39
N PRO A 52 2.35 9.79 14.28
CA PRO A 52 2.61 9.71 15.71
C PRO A 52 2.18 8.35 16.27
N LYS A 53 2.79 7.93 17.38
CA LYS A 53 2.30 6.82 18.18
C LYS A 53 0.97 7.22 18.83
N ALA A 54 -0.13 6.93 18.15
CA ALA A 54 -1.46 7.32 18.55
C ALA A 54 -2.50 6.30 18.07
N GLN A 55 -3.72 6.47 18.56
CA GLN A 55 -4.89 5.71 18.14
C GLN A 55 -5.92 6.66 17.53
N VAL A 56 -6.61 6.18 16.50
CA VAL A 56 -7.81 6.81 15.95
C VAL A 56 -8.98 5.89 16.27
N GLY A 57 -9.82 6.30 17.22
CA GLY A 57 -10.84 5.42 17.79
C GLY A 57 -10.19 4.20 18.47
N ASN A 58 -10.43 3.02 17.93
CA ASN A 58 -9.87 1.75 18.39
C ASN A 58 -8.74 1.20 17.50
N PHE A 59 -8.19 2.03 16.62
CA PHE A 59 -7.17 1.63 15.64
C PHE A 59 -5.82 2.29 15.93
N GLU A 60 -4.79 1.47 16.14
CA GLU A 60 -3.40 1.92 16.33
C GLU A 60 -2.77 2.34 15.00
N LEU A 61 -2.23 3.56 14.94
CA LEU A 61 -1.67 4.12 13.70
C LEU A 61 -0.43 3.38 13.20
N GLU A 62 0.32 2.73 14.08
CA GLU A 62 1.49 1.91 13.74
C GLU A 62 1.11 0.74 12.80
N LEU A 63 -0.13 0.24 12.90
CA LEU A 63 -0.62 -0.88 12.09
C LEU A 63 -0.80 -0.53 10.61
N VAL A 64 -0.83 0.75 10.25
CA VAL A 64 -0.96 1.19 8.85
C VAL A 64 0.26 0.74 8.03
N GLU A 65 1.46 0.98 8.54
CA GLU A 65 2.70 0.58 7.88
C GLU A 65 2.80 -0.95 7.81
N GLU A 66 2.52 -1.65 8.91
CA GLU A 66 2.51 -3.12 8.96
C GLU A 66 1.51 -3.72 7.96
N PHE A 67 0.33 -3.10 7.81
CA PHE A 67 -0.66 -3.54 6.84
C PHE A 67 -0.12 -3.46 5.40
N PHE A 68 0.50 -2.33 5.02
CA PHE A 68 1.05 -2.14 3.68
C PHE A 68 2.29 -2.99 3.45
N THR A 69 3.15 -3.18 4.45
CA THR A 69 4.30 -4.08 4.39
C THR A 69 3.82 -5.49 4.07
N ALA A 70 2.83 -5.98 4.83
CA ALA A 70 2.25 -7.29 4.60
C ALA A 70 1.47 -7.39 3.27
N PHE A 71 0.88 -6.29 2.77
CA PHE A 71 0.23 -6.30 1.46
C PHE A 71 1.27 -6.39 0.33
N CYS A 72 2.28 -5.52 0.33
CA CYS A 72 3.33 -5.47 -0.69
C CYS A 72 4.13 -6.78 -0.77
N ASN A 73 4.37 -7.45 0.36
CA ASN A 73 5.10 -8.72 0.41
C ASN A 73 4.35 -9.90 -0.21
N HIS A 74 3.02 -9.83 -0.28
CA HIS A 74 2.17 -10.93 -0.74
C HIS A 74 1.46 -10.67 -2.08
N ALA A 75 1.49 -9.43 -2.58
CA ALA A 75 0.91 -8.99 -3.85
C ALA A 75 1.72 -9.36 -5.12
#